data_AF-A0A9X1ZGT4-F1
#
_entry.id   AF-A0A9X1ZGT4-F1
#
_cell.length_a   1.000
_cell.length_b   1.000
_cell.length_c   1.000
_cell.angle_alpha   90.00
_cell.angle_beta   90.00
_cell.angle_gamma   90.00
#
_symmetry.space_group_name_H-M   'P 1'
#
loop_
_entity.id
_entity.type
_entity.pdbx_description
1 polymer ?
#
loop_
_entity_poly.entity_id
_entity_poly.type
_entity_poly.pdbx_seq_one_letter_code
_entity_poly.pdbx_strand_id
1 'polypeptide(L)'
;MKKSIIVTAISLALLGGCAATEPSTKVAETATINVAMAEKNDKTIIDSALLQNQDAAALKAKIQQLKDGETLVIEPGKYENLGKFDIKANNVTIKAATPGNVWFTGLVQLNLRGNNITLDGLVFTEGGPAERMGGVVFRGDNNTLTNSTFYFFNDDYEYLPDAKRAEYPKYLWISLYGKHNNLINNTFEGKHKRGTLIGVQKAKGDTTADFHTIKGNLFYNQQHNQFNEFDNQDAVRYNGNSWEAIRLGDSKSSIYDSKTLIEGNLFLKCDGETELVSLKSGGNTLRGNTFIENASMISMRHGKNNIVEDNVILGNGKRMSGGIRFYDEGHIIRNNYIERVMGTGNVRGGLAVNTGITDVVNGEALSNDVKGKELNKQATPYKVTIENNSIIDSRQNILYSDKTHRVSLYDNAKVTTVFAGTDLTFKNNLSYAKASRTLALTGNESTAPLVNPTYENDLYFGPVAGVELPWDGVIYRDPKLKRSENGLLEPTNFDGGARGLKVLTTQDTGASYQIKK
;
A
#
# COMPACT_ATOMS: atom_id res chain seq x y z
N MET A 1 -72.26 2.19 -42.70
CA MET A 1 -73.52 1.43 -42.56
C MET A 1 -73.19 0.10 -41.88
N LYS A 2 -73.99 -0.28 -40.87
CA LYS A 2 -74.01 -1.53 -40.08
C LYS A 2 -72.92 -1.77 -39.01
N LYS A 3 -73.41 -1.72 -37.76
CA LYS A 3 -72.89 -2.28 -36.50
C LYS A 3 -73.17 -3.80 -36.43
N SER A 4 -72.40 -4.51 -35.59
CA SER A 4 -72.79 -5.57 -34.62
C SER A 4 -71.51 -6.36 -34.23
N ILE A 5 -70.92 -6.25 -33.03
CA ILE A 5 -71.26 -6.73 -31.67
C ILE A 5 -71.25 -8.28 -31.52
N ILE A 6 -70.65 -8.73 -30.39
CA ILE A 6 -70.83 -9.97 -29.58
C ILE A 6 -69.58 -10.89 -29.63
N VAL A 7 -68.66 -10.87 -28.64
CA VAL A 7 -68.62 -11.61 -27.33
C VAL A 7 -68.62 -13.14 -27.56
N THR A 8 -67.66 -13.95 -27.09
CA THR A 8 -67.64 -14.58 -25.75
C THR A 8 -66.35 -15.41 -25.60
N ALA A 9 -65.76 -15.41 -24.40
CA ALA A 9 -64.75 -16.36 -23.96
C ALA A 9 -65.39 -17.71 -23.58
N ILE A 10 -64.67 -18.83 -23.73
CA ILE A 10 -64.76 -20.01 -22.84
C ILE A 10 -63.49 -20.85 -23.06
N SER A 11 -62.81 -21.10 -21.95
CA SER A 11 -61.68 -21.98 -21.72
C SER A 11 -62.05 -23.46 -21.78
N LEU A 12 -61.18 -24.32 -22.33
CA LEU A 12 -61.09 -25.73 -21.96
C LEU A 12 -59.61 -26.13 -21.87
N ALA A 13 -59.24 -26.66 -20.71
CA ALA A 13 -57.91 -27.13 -20.33
C ALA A 13 -57.78 -28.65 -20.52
N LEU A 14 -56.55 -29.14 -20.23
CA LEU A 14 -56.07 -30.54 -20.08
C LEU A 14 -55.40 -31.09 -21.35
N LEU A 15 -54.24 -31.73 -21.37
CA LEU A 15 -53.14 -32.20 -20.49
C LEU A 15 -52.02 -32.54 -21.51
N GLY A 16 -50.71 -32.54 -21.28
CA GLY A 16 -49.85 -32.61 -20.12
C GLY A 16 -48.41 -32.77 -20.66
N GLY A 17 -47.41 -32.50 -19.83
CA GLY A 17 -46.01 -32.65 -20.20
C GLY A 17 -45.09 -31.87 -19.28
N CYS A 18 -44.90 -32.39 -18.07
CA CYS A 18 -43.97 -31.88 -17.08
C CYS A 18 -42.54 -31.80 -17.64
N ALA A 19 -41.97 -30.61 -17.68
CA ALA A 19 -40.56 -30.41 -17.36
C ALA A 19 -40.52 -29.25 -16.37
N ALA A 20 -40.23 -29.59 -15.11
CA ALA A 20 -40.02 -28.61 -14.07
C ALA A 20 -38.87 -27.69 -14.49
N THR A 21 -39.18 -26.45 -14.84
CA THR A 21 -38.22 -25.36 -14.76
C THR A 21 -37.99 -25.12 -13.29
N GLU A 22 -36.95 -25.73 -12.71
CA GLU A 22 -36.38 -25.20 -11.49
C GLU A 22 -36.07 -23.72 -11.74
N PRO A 23 -36.61 -22.79 -10.94
CA PRO A 23 -36.10 -21.44 -10.98
C PRO A 23 -34.66 -21.55 -10.48
N SER A 24 -33.70 -21.27 -11.35
CA SER A 24 -32.30 -21.13 -10.97
C SER A 24 -32.28 -20.20 -9.76
N THR A 25 -32.05 -20.77 -8.59
CA THR A 25 -32.04 -20.03 -7.33
C THR A 25 -30.96 -18.98 -7.43
N LYS A 26 -31.42 -17.72 -7.49
CA LYS A 26 -30.77 -16.50 -7.07
C LYS A 26 -29.33 -16.70 -6.55
N VAL A 27 -28.36 -16.22 -7.33
CA VAL A 27 -27.10 -15.74 -6.75
C VAL A 27 -27.39 -14.37 -6.13
N ALA A 28 -27.90 -14.41 -4.91
CA ALA A 28 -27.98 -13.32 -3.96
C ALA A 28 -27.33 -13.88 -2.68
N GLU A 29 -26.52 -13.22 -1.87
CA GLU A 29 -26.26 -11.80 -1.64
C GLU A 29 -25.11 -11.77 -0.62
N THR A 30 -23.89 -11.46 -1.03
CA THR A 30 -22.96 -10.68 -0.20
C THR A 30 -22.28 -9.71 -1.15
N ALA A 31 -22.42 -8.41 -0.87
CA ALA A 31 -21.94 -7.37 -1.76
C ALA A 31 -20.42 -7.51 -1.96
N THR A 32 -19.93 -7.14 -3.15
CA THR A 32 -18.51 -6.83 -3.34
C THR A 32 -18.10 -5.84 -2.26
N ILE A 33 -17.04 -6.14 -1.50
CA ILE A 33 -16.58 -5.29 -0.41
C ILE A 33 -16.26 -3.91 -1.00
N ASN A 34 -17.13 -2.95 -0.71
CA ASN A 34 -17.01 -1.59 -1.20
C ASN A 34 -16.52 -0.68 -0.08
N VAL A 35 -16.18 0.54 -0.46
CA VAL A 35 -15.70 1.57 0.48
C VAL A 35 -16.67 1.79 1.64
N ALA A 36 -17.98 1.87 1.40
CA ALA A 36 -18.95 2.13 2.46
C ALA A 36 -18.98 1.01 3.52
N MET A 37 -18.80 -0.24 3.10
CA MET A 37 -18.66 -1.37 4.02
C MET A 37 -17.34 -1.32 4.79
N ALA A 38 -16.24 -0.96 4.12
CA ALA A 38 -14.93 -0.87 4.74
C ALA A 38 -14.80 0.30 5.74
N GLU A 39 -15.52 1.40 5.50
CA GLU A 39 -15.53 2.61 6.35
C GLU A 39 -16.45 2.47 7.57
N LYS A 40 -17.40 1.52 7.55
CA LYS A 40 -18.36 1.32 8.64
C LYS A 40 -17.64 0.87 9.91
N ASN A 41 -17.75 1.67 10.97
CA ASN A 41 -17.22 1.37 12.30
C ASN A 41 -18.08 2.05 13.38
N ASP A 42 -17.96 1.59 14.63
CA ASP A 42 -18.70 2.09 15.80
C ASP A 42 -17.82 2.83 16.81
N LYS A 43 -16.61 3.22 16.41
CA LYS A 43 -15.64 3.87 17.29
C LYS A 43 -16.12 5.25 17.71
N THR A 44 -15.83 5.60 18.96
CA THR A 44 -16.18 6.90 19.55
C THR A 44 -15.67 8.05 18.70
N ILE A 45 -16.52 9.05 18.46
CA ILE A 45 -16.15 10.27 17.74
C ILE A 45 -15.67 11.32 18.75
N ILE A 46 -14.47 11.85 18.53
CA ILE A 46 -13.94 13.01 19.24
C ILE A 46 -14.18 14.24 18.36
N ASP A 47 -14.98 15.18 18.89
CA ASP A 47 -15.33 16.42 18.22
C ASP A 47 -14.37 17.55 18.62
N SER A 48 -13.78 18.22 17.63
CA SER A 48 -12.83 19.32 17.84
C SER A 48 -13.40 20.47 18.69
N ALA A 49 -14.73 20.69 18.63
CA ALA A 49 -15.41 21.77 19.32
C ALA A 49 -15.43 21.61 20.86
N LEU A 50 -15.10 20.42 21.36
CA LEU A 50 -15.08 20.13 22.80
C LEU A 50 -13.72 20.43 23.46
N LEU A 51 -12.69 20.75 22.67
CA LEU A 51 -11.33 20.98 23.16
C LEU A 51 -11.00 22.47 23.22
N GLN A 52 -10.40 22.89 24.34
CA GLN A 52 -9.90 24.25 24.55
C GLN A 52 -8.39 24.29 24.38
N ASN A 53 -7.86 25.48 24.06
CA ASN A 53 -6.41 25.71 24.04
C ASN A 53 -5.84 25.59 25.45
N GLN A 54 -4.69 24.94 25.56
CA GLN A 54 -3.96 24.69 26.80
C GLN A 54 -2.52 25.24 26.69
N ASP A 55 -1.83 25.32 27.83
CA ASP A 55 -0.45 25.82 27.88
C ASP A 55 0.54 24.79 27.29
N ALA A 56 0.88 24.98 26.01
CA ALA A 56 1.85 24.17 25.28
C ALA A 56 3.28 24.29 25.85
N ALA A 57 3.68 25.45 26.36
CA ALA A 57 5.01 25.66 26.91
C ALA A 57 5.20 24.86 28.21
N ALA A 58 4.18 24.89 29.10
CA ALA A 58 4.18 24.09 30.32
C ALA A 58 4.17 22.58 30.02
N LEU A 59 3.38 22.12 29.05
CA LEU A 59 3.37 20.71 28.64
C LEU A 59 4.75 20.28 28.10
N LYS A 60 5.32 21.07 27.19
CA LYS A 60 6.66 20.81 26.64
C LYS A 60 7.71 20.69 27.75
N ALA A 61 7.71 21.60 28.71
CA ALA A 61 8.64 21.57 29.84
C ALA A 61 8.48 20.29 30.66
N LYS A 62 7.24 19.87 30.96
CA LYS A 62 6.96 18.59 31.66
C LYS A 62 7.52 17.40 30.90
N ILE A 63 7.28 17.31 29.58
CA ILE A 63 7.79 16.20 28.76
C ILE A 63 9.32 16.17 28.74
N GLN A 64 9.98 17.33 28.60
CA GLN A 64 11.45 17.40 28.54
C GLN A 64 12.13 17.09 29.88
N GLN A 65 11.42 17.21 30.99
CA GLN A 65 11.92 16.96 32.35
C GLN A 65 11.60 15.56 32.87
N LEU A 66 10.94 14.71 32.06
CA LEU A 66 10.67 13.33 32.45
C LEU A 66 11.97 12.60 32.81
N LYS A 67 11.87 11.78 33.85
CA LYS A 67 12.91 10.85 34.28
C LYS A 67 12.58 9.45 33.80
N ASP A 68 13.60 8.61 33.75
CA ASP A 68 13.45 7.23 33.32
C ASP A 68 12.39 6.50 34.15
N GLY A 69 11.50 5.75 33.49
CA GLY A 69 10.42 5.00 34.13
C GLY A 69 9.13 5.79 34.43
N GLU A 70 9.11 7.11 34.19
CA GLU A 70 7.93 7.93 34.49
C GLU A 70 6.78 7.75 33.48
N THR A 71 5.55 7.97 33.95
CA THR A 71 4.35 8.07 33.10
C THR A 71 3.77 9.48 33.21
N LEU A 72 3.64 10.16 32.07
CA LEU A 72 2.92 11.41 31.94
C LEU A 72 1.54 11.17 31.36
N VAL A 73 0.51 11.60 32.09
CA VAL A 73 -0.87 11.68 31.59
C VAL A 73 -1.17 13.14 31.24
N ILE A 74 -1.58 13.38 30.00
CA ILE A 74 -1.87 14.72 29.46
C ILE A 74 -3.38 14.95 29.50
N GLU A 75 -3.79 16.08 30.08
CA GLU A 75 -5.19 16.48 30.15
C GLU A 75 -5.76 16.85 28.77
N PRO A 76 -7.08 16.70 28.54
CA PRO A 76 -7.72 17.09 27.29
C PRO A 76 -7.45 18.55 26.89
N GLY A 77 -7.12 18.77 25.61
CA GLY A 77 -6.96 20.10 25.05
C GLY A 77 -6.13 20.17 23.78
N LYS A 78 -6.08 21.37 23.20
CA LYS A 78 -5.24 21.72 22.06
C LYS A 78 -3.96 22.40 22.56
N TYR A 79 -2.81 21.89 22.14
CA TYR A 79 -1.47 22.37 22.49
C TYR A 79 -0.76 22.83 21.21
N GLU A 80 -0.86 24.12 20.94
CA GLU A 80 -0.37 24.72 19.70
C GLU A 80 1.14 24.99 19.75
N ASN A 81 1.83 24.77 18.63
CA ASN A 81 3.20 25.21 18.40
C ASN A 81 4.21 24.72 19.46
N LEU A 82 4.13 23.45 19.85
CA LEU A 82 5.15 22.81 20.71
C LEU A 82 6.56 22.89 20.10
N GLY A 83 6.66 23.09 18.79
CA GLY A 83 7.90 23.16 18.04
C GLY A 83 8.67 21.85 18.10
N LYS A 84 9.98 21.94 17.92
CA LYS A 84 10.88 20.78 17.99
C LYS A 84 11.47 20.61 19.39
N PHE A 85 11.51 19.38 19.87
CA PHE A 85 12.22 19.02 21.10
C PHE A 85 12.55 17.53 21.19
N ASP A 86 13.43 17.21 22.13
CA ASP A 86 13.93 15.86 22.37
C ASP A 86 13.31 15.29 23.65
N ILE A 87 12.88 14.03 23.58
CA ILE A 87 12.49 13.20 24.72
C ILE A 87 13.65 12.24 24.97
N LYS A 88 14.42 12.49 26.02
CA LYS A 88 15.70 11.78 26.29
C LYS A 88 15.57 10.64 27.29
N ALA A 89 14.54 10.68 28.13
CA ALA A 89 14.30 9.65 29.13
C ALA A 89 13.99 8.30 28.48
N ASN A 90 14.36 7.23 29.17
CA ASN A 90 14.08 5.85 28.77
C ASN A 90 12.89 5.29 29.56
N ASN A 91 12.22 4.28 29.02
CA ASN A 91 11.14 3.56 29.70
C ASN A 91 9.99 4.49 30.15
N VAL A 92 9.70 5.53 29.37
CA VAL A 92 8.64 6.50 29.70
C VAL A 92 7.39 6.28 28.87
N THR A 93 6.24 6.55 29.48
CA THR A 93 4.95 6.58 28.77
C THR A 93 4.37 7.98 28.79
N ILE A 94 3.99 8.50 27.63
CA ILE A 94 3.32 9.79 27.48
C ILE A 94 1.99 9.51 26.80
N LYS A 95 0.89 9.70 27.54
CA LYS A 95 -0.44 9.33 27.07
C LYS A 95 -1.49 10.39 27.31
N ALA A 96 -2.50 10.43 26.46
CA ALA A 96 -3.70 11.21 26.72
C ALA A 96 -4.51 10.61 27.88
N ALA A 97 -5.08 11.46 28.73
CA ALA A 97 -6.03 11.03 29.77
C ALA A 97 -7.26 10.33 29.16
N THR A 98 -7.75 10.88 28.05
CA THR A 98 -8.76 10.28 27.18
C THR A 98 -8.18 10.21 25.76
N PRO A 99 -7.98 9.01 25.18
CA PRO A 99 -7.42 8.87 23.84
C PRO A 99 -8.17 9.71 22.81
N GLY A 100 -7.42 10.44 21.99
CA GLY A 100 -7.98 11.33 20.98
C GLY A 100 -8.27 12.75 21.46
N ASN A 101 -8.17 13.05 22.75
CA ASN A 101 -8.51 14.38 23.28
C ASN A 101 -7.30 15.30 23.53
N VAL A 102 -6.08 14.85 23.20
CA VAL A 102 -4.85 15.66 23.30
C VAL A 102 -4.37 15.97 21.89
N TRP A 103 -4.58 17.21 21.46
CA TRP A 103 -4.32 17.65 20.09
C TRP A 103 -3.07 18.50 20.05
N PHE A 104 -2.06 18.07 19.32
CA PHE A 104 -0.89 18.87 18.98
C PHE A 104 -1.15 19.56 17.65
N THR A 105 -1.32 20.87 17.73
CA THR A 105 -1.60 21.76 16.58
C THR A 105 -0.41 22.68 16.30
N GLY A 106 -0.43 23.38 15.18
CA GLY A 106 0.70 24.18 14.75
C GLY A 106 1.92 23.33 14.35
N LEU A 107 3.10 23.93 14.44
CA LEU A 107 4.36 23.23 14.16
C LEU A 107 4.82 22.38 15.36
N VAL A 108 4.99 21.06 15.15
CA VAL A 108 5.49 20.13 16.18
C VAL A 108 6.47 19.09 15.61
N GLN A 109 7.53 18.76 16.36
CA GLN A 109 8.37 17.58 16.14
C GLN A 109 8.88 17.01 17.46
N LEU A 110 8.42 15.81 17.81
CA LEU A 110 8.87 15.00 18.94
C LEU A 110 10.03 14.09 18.50
N ASN A 111 11.24 14.32 18.99
CA ASN A 111 12.36 13.39 18.76
C ASN A 111 12.49 12.42 19.94
N LEU A 112 12.14 11.15 19.72
CA LEU A 112 12.25 10.09 20.73
C LEU A 112 13.71 9.61 20.77
N ARG A 113 14.54 10.24 21.61
CA ARG A 113 15.98 9.96 21.74
C ARG A 113 16.26 8.81 22.69
N GLY A 114 15.46 8.68 23.74
CA GLY A 114 15.54 7.53 24.65
C GLY A 114 14.99 6.25 24.01
N ASN A 115 15.16 5.16 24.74
CA ASN A 115 14.64 3.84 24.40
C ASN A 115 13.36 3.56 25.18
N ASN A 116 12.52 2.66 24.67
CA ASN A 116 11.30 2.21 25.36
C ASN A 116 10.33 3.35 25.71
N ILE A 117 10.25 4.37 24.87
CA ILE A 117 9.28 5.47 24.96
C ILE A 117 7.97 5.03 24.30
N THR A 118 6.85 5.19 25.00
CA THR A 118 5.51 4.97 24.44
C THR A 118 4.75 6.29 24.34
N LEU A 119 4.27 6.63 23.14
CA LEU A 119 3.30 7.69 22.88
C LEU A 119 1.93 7.05 22.61
N ASP A 120 0.90 7.43 23.37
CA ASP A 120 -0.41 6.78 23.32
C ASP A 120 -1.58 7.79 23.30
N GLY A 121 -2.48 7.65 22.32
CA GLY A 121 -3.74 8.40 22.31
C GLY A 121 -3.62 9.86 21.85
N LEU A 122 -2.55 10.25 21.16
CA LEU A 122 -2.26 11.63 20.76
C LEU A 122 -2.81 11.95 19.37
N VAL A 123 -3.17 13.21 19.12
CA VAL A 123 -3.65 13.69 17.82
C VAL A 123 -2.72 14.76 17.25
N PHE A 124 -2.33 14.64 15.98
CA PHE A 124 -1.55 15.62 15.23
C PHE A 124 -2.42 16.15 14.08
N THR A 125 -2.78 17.43 14.12
CA THR A 125 -3.75 18.05 13.21
C THR A 125 -3.59 19.57 13.22
N GLU A 126 -4.26 20.30 12.33
CA GLU A 126 -4.28 21.78 12.33
C GLU A 126 -2.86 22.38 12.41
N GLY A 127 -1.97 21.89 11.56
CA GLY A 127 -0.56 22.21 11.59
C GLY A 127 0.27 21.20 10.81
N GLY A 128 1.56 21.15 11.09
CA GLY A 128 2.47 20.26 10.37
C GLY A 128 3.79 20.01 11.08
N PRO A 129 4.65 19.15 10.52
CA PRO A 129 5.94 18.85 11.10
C PRO A 129 6.78 20.12 11.22
N ALA A 130 7.33 20.38 12.42
CA ALA A 130 8.25 21.51 12.63
C ALA A 130 9.53 21.40 11.78
N GLU A 131 9.88 20.18 11.36
CA GLU A 131 10.99 19.85 10.48
C GLU A 131 10.60 18.71 9.55
N ARG A 132 11.26 18.60 8.39
CA ARG A 132 10.86 17.71 7.29
C ARG A 132 10.85 16.20 7.61
N MET A 133 11.41 15.77 8.75
CA MET A 133 11.53 14.35 9.10
C MET A 133 10.33 13.83 9.90
N GLY A 134 9.35 14.65 10.27
CA GLY A 134 8.11 14.17 10.88
C GLY A 134 7.61 14.99 12.06
N GLY A 135 6.34 14.81 12.40
CA GLY A 135 5.80 15.22 13.70
C GLY A 135 6.34 14.33 14.82
N VAL A 136 6.70 13.07 14.51
CA VAL A 136 7.36 12.13 15.42
C VAL A 136 8.57 11.50 14.73
N VAL A 137 9.73 11.59 15.37
CA VAL A 137 11.01 11.04 14.87
C VAL A 137 11.57 10.10 15.92
N PHE A 138 11.57 8.81 15.60
CA PHE A 138 12.14 7.78 16.44
C PHE A 138 13.65 7.77 16.24
N ARG A 139 14.42 8.01 17.29
CA ARG A 139 15.89 8.00 17.27
C ARG A 139 16.47 6.86 18.11
N GLY A 140 15.83 6.53 19.22
CA GLY A 140 16.16 5.36 20.03
C GLY A 140 15.39 4.10 19.60
N ASP A 141 15.57 3.05 20.39
CA ASP A 141 15.10 1.70 20.13
C ASP A 141 13.89 1.34 20.99
N ASN A 142 13.11 0.35 20.55
CA ASN A 142 11.93 -0.17 21.27
C ASN A 142 10.86 0.90 21.61
N ASN A 143 10.86 2.02 20.90
CA ASN A 143 9.88 3.07 21.05
C ASN A 143 8.58 2.69 20.33
N THR A 144 7.45 3.17 20.83
CA THR A 144 6.12 2.83 20.33
C THR A 144 5.28 4.10 20.16
N LEU A 145 4.63 4.24 19.01
CA LEU A 145 3.49 5.12 18.83
C LEU A 145 2.25 4.24 18.66
N THR A 146 1.26 4.44 19.52
CA THR A 146 0.03 3.66 19.51
C THR A 146 -1.21 4.54 19.68
N ASN A 147 -2.33 4.04 19.17
CA ASN A 147 -3.66 4.63 19.33
C ASN A 147 -3.72 6.15 18.99
N SER A 148 -2.84 6.59 18.11
CA SER A 148 -2.66 8.01 17.80
C SER A 148 -3.19 8.32 16.40
N THR A 149 -3.59 9.57 16.18
CA THR A 149 -4.17 10.01 14.90
C THR A 149 -3.38 11.17 14.30
N PHE A 150 -2.97 11.05 13.05
CA PHE A 150 -2.58 12.18 12.21
C PHE A 150 -3.75 12.49 11.28
N TYR A 151 -4.33 13.68 11.41
CA TYR A 151 -5.50 14.11 10.66
C TYR A 151 -5.18 15.40 9.90
N PHE A 152 -5.03 15.29 8.58
CA PHE A 152 -4.71 16.42 7.68
C PHE A 152 -3.54 17.30 8.16
N PHE A 153 -2.48 16.68 8.69
CA PHE A 153 -1.31 17.36 9.26
C PHE A 153 -0.35 17.90 8.17
N ASN A 154 -0.84 18.86 7.37
CA ASN A 154 -0.18 19.37 6.16
C ASN A 154 0.10 20.89 6.20
N ASP A 155 -0.11 21.57 7.33
CA ASP A 155 -0.16 23.04 7.38
C ASP A 155 1.11 23.67 8.00
N ASP A 156 1.16 25.01 7.99
CA ASP A 156 2.15 25.90 8.62
C ASP A 156 3.61 25.86 8.17
N TYR A 157 4.12 24.75 7.65
CA TYR A 157 5.47 24.70 7.08
C TYR A 157 5.51 25.28 5.65
N GLU A 158 6.65 25.87 5.27
CA GLU A 158 6.87 26.39 3.93
C GLU A 158 6.76 25.28 2.88
N TYR A 159 5.92 25.50 1.87
CA TYR A 159 5.64 24.54 0.81
C TYR A 159 5.65 25.21 -0.56
N LEU A 160 6.84 25.67 -0.96
CA LEU A 160 7.07 26.31 -2.25
C LEU A 160 8.04 25.48 -3.10
N PRO A 161 7.89 25.49 -4.43
CA PRO A 161 8.83 24.84 -5.32
C PRO A 161 10.20 25.52 -5.26
N ASP A 162 11.29 24.74 -5.23
CA ASP A 162 12.64 25.30 -5.15
C ASP A 162 13.01 26.14 -6.40
N ALA A 163 13.92 27.11 -6.24
CA ALA A 163 14.37 27.94 -7.37
C ALA A 163 15.24 27.17 -8.38
N LYS A 164 15.78 26.01 -7.99
CA LYS A 164 16.73 25.25 -8.82
C LYS A 164 16.04 24.52 -9.96
N ARG A 165 14.87 23.94 -9.68
CA ARG A 165 14.15 23.05 -10.59
C ARG A 165 12.67 22.92 -10.23
N ALA A 166 12.10 23.86 -9.48
CA ALA A 166 10.71 23.82 -9.06
C ALA A 166 10.30 22.53 -8.31
N GLU A 167 11.22 21.94 -7.53
CA GLU A 167 10.93 20.75 -6.73
C GLU A 167 10.25 21.15 -5.41
N TYR A 168 9.07 20.60 -5.10
CA TYR A 168 8.40 20.80 -3.81
C TYR A 168 9.10 20.03 -2.68
N PRO A 169 9.14 20.57 -1.44
CA PRO A 169 9.82 19.91 -0.34
C PRO A 169 9.10 18.62 0.07
N LYS A 170 9.87 17.67 0.61
CA LYS A 170 9.36 16.39 1.12
C LYS A 170 9.26 16.44 2.63
N TYR A 171 8.04 16.45 3.16
CA TYR A 171 7.75 16.37 4.58
C TYR A 171 7.17 15.00 4.91
N LEU A 172 7.80 14.30 5.85
CA LEU A 172 7.29 13.07 6.43
C LEU A 172 6.32 13.38 7.57
N TRP A 173 5.48 12.42 7.96
CA TRP A 173 4.78 12.48 9.25
C TRP A 173 5.56 11.73 10.33
N ILE A 174 6.15 10.60 9.97
CA ILE A 174 6.94 9.77 10.87
C ILE A 174 8.24 9.32 10.22
N SER A 175 9.34 9.38 10.99
CA SER A 175 10.58 8.70 10.65
C SER A 175 10.96 7.68 11.71
N LEU A 176 11.26 6.46 11.28
CA LEU A 176 11.82 5.41 12.12
C LEU A 176 13.32 5.29 11.86
N TYR A 177 14.13 5.67 12.84
CA TYR A 177 15.52 5.19 12.97
C TYR A 177 15.55 4.13 14.08
N GLY A 178 16.73 3.82 14.63
CA GLY A 178 16.87 2.87 15.73
C GLY A 178 16.45 1.46 15.33
N LYS A 179 16.06 0.65 16.32
CA LYS A 179 15.72 -0.76 16.20
C LYS A 179 14.44 -1.09 16.97
N HIS A 180 13.69 -2.09 16.53
CA HIS A 180 12.53 -2.64 17.26
C HIS A 180 11.41 -1.62 17.58
N ASN A 181 11.35 -0.52 16.84
CA ASN A 181 10.29 0.49 16.97
C ASN A 181 8.95 0.01 16.42
N ASN A 182 7.86 0.48 17.02
CA ASN A 182 6.52 -0.02 16.79
C ASN A 182 5.55 1.11 16.43
N LEU A 183 4.80 0.95 15.35
CA LEU A 183 3.66 1.79 14.97
C LEU A 183 2.41 0.90 14.98
N ILE A 184 1.62 1.00 16.04
CA ILE A 184 0.55 0.04 16.34
C ILE A 184 -0.80 0.75 16.44
N ASN A 185 -1.82 0.30 15.71
CA ASN A 185 -3.19 0.82 15.85
C ASN A 185 -3.32 2.35 15.76
N ASN A 186 -2.59 2.98 14.82
CA ASN A 186 -2.68 4.42 14.56
C ASN A 186 -3.54 4.72 13.34
N THR A 187 -4.16 5.90 13.31
CA THR A 187 -4.87 6.42 12.14
C THR A 187 -4.04 7.49 11.45
N PHE A 188 -3.79 7.34 10.15
CA PHE A 188 -3.10 8.30 9.32
C PHE A 188 -4.02 8.72 8.17
N GLU A 189 -4.62 9.90 8.30
CA GLU A 189 -5.66 10.37 7.39
C GLU A 189 -5.29 11.69 6.73
N GLY A 190 -5.35 11.72 5.40
CA GLY A 190 -5.33 12.98 4.65
C GLY A 190 -3.94 13.57 4.44
N LYS A 191 -2.89 12.75 4.20
CA LYS A 191 -1.58 13.30 3.81
C LYS A 191 -1.62 13.81 2.37
N HIS A 192 -1.65 15.13 2.20
CA HIS A 192 -1.95 15.80 0.91
C HIS A 192 -0.81 16.66 0.38
N LYS A 193 0.34 16.70 1.07
CA LYS A 193 1.58 17.32 0.59
C LYS A 193 2.72 16.30 0.44
N ARG A 194 3.67 16.62 -0.45
CA ARG A 194 4.75 15.72 -0.90
C ARG A 194 5.62 15.21 0.25
N GLY A 195 6.08 13.96 0.11
CA GLY A 195 6.89 13.21 1.07
C GLY A 195 6.20 11.89 1.45
N THR A 196 6.97 10.83 1.65
CA THR A 196 6.41 9.57 2.22
C THR A 196 5.76 9.86 3.57
N LEU A 197 4.68 9.16 3.94
CA LEU A 197 4.03 9.34 5.24
C LEU A 197 4.92 8.79 6.36
N ILE A 198 5.27 7.50 6.28
CA ILE A 198 6.27 6.85 7.14
C ILE A 198 7.55 6.61 6.32
N GLY A 199 8.70 6.98 6.87
CA GLY A 199 10.01 6.60 6.33
C GLY A 199 10.83 5.81 7.34
N VAL A 200 11.24 4.59 6.99
CA VAL A 200 12.26 3.86 7.74
C VAL A 200 13.63 4.25 7.20
N GLN A 201 14.48 4.69 8.12
CA GLN A 201 15.74 5.37 7.84
C GLN A 201 16.86 4.61 8.54
N LYS A 202 17.72 3.95 7.76
CA LYS A 202 18.96 3.41 8.32
C LYS A 202 19.96 4.53 8.55
N ALA A 203 20.66 4.48 9.69
CA ALA A 203 21.74 5.41 9.97
C ALA A 203 22.89 5.19 8.97
N LYS A 204 23.64 6.25 8.66
CA LYS A 204 24.82 6.12 7.78
C LYS A 204 25.82 5.14 8.40
N GLY A 205 26.18 4.10 7.65
CA GLY A 205 27.12 3.07 8.10
C GLY A 205 26.48 1.93 8.89
N ASP A 206 25.19 2.01 9.23
CA ASP A 206 24.49 0.90 9.86
C ASP A 206 24.12 -0.16 8.82
N THR A 207 24.65 -1.36 8.99
CA THR A 207 24.45 -2.53 8.13
C THR A 207 23.54 -3.59 8.75
N THR A 208 23.03 -3.36 9.96
CA THR A 208 22.25 -4.32 10.75
C THR A 208 20.74 -4.21 10.48
N ALA A 209 19.99 -5.29 10.65
CA ALA A 209 18.53 -5.28 10.52
C ALA A 209 17.85 -4.39 11.57
N ASP A 210 16.68 -3.83 11.25
CA ASP A 210 15.96 -2.85 12.05
C ASP A 210 14.86 -3.47 12.93
N PHE A 211 14.19 -4.52 12.44
CA PHE A 211 13.12 -5.25 13.14
C PHE A 211 11.96 -4.38 13.63
N HIS A 212 11.59 -3.34 12.87
CA HIS A 212 10.42 -2.52 13.19
C HIS A 212 9.11 -3.30 12.96
N THR A 213 8.06 -2.89 13.65
CA THR A 213 6.69 -3.41 13.46
C THR A 213 5.74 -2.28 13.11
N ILE A 214 5.03 -2.41 11.99
CA ILE A 214 3.95 -1.49 11.56
C ILE A 214 2.69 -2.33 11.45
N LYS A 215 1.82 -2.27 12.47
CA LYS A 215 0.71 -3.22 12.60
C LYS A 215 -0.62 -2.59 12.99
N GLY A 216 -1.71 -3.06 12.38
CA GLY A 216 -3.06 -2.67 12.77
C GLY A 216 -3.41 -1.21 12.47
N ASN A 217 -2.61 -0.51 11.67
CA ASN A 217 -2.83 0.92 11.38
C ASN A 217 -3.86 1.10 10.25
N LEU A 218 -4.53 2.25 10.28
CA LEU A 218 -5.38 2.74 9.20
C LEU A 218 -4.64 3.84 8.43
N PHE A 219 -4.42 3.63 7.14
CA PHE A 219 -3.96 4.65 6.19
C PHE A 219 -5.13 5.04 5.32
N TYR A 220 -5.51 6.32 5.33
CA TYR A 220 -6.73 6.77 4.70
C TYR A 220 -6.53 8.06 3.90
N ASN A 221 -7.09 8.11 2.70
CA ASN A 221 -7.28 9.35 1.93
C ASN A 221 -5.96 10.12 1.65
N GLN A 222 -4.86 9.43 1.37
CA GLN A 222 -3.63 10.07 0.88
C GLN A 222 -3.82 10.48 -0.58
N GLN A 223 -3.48 11.71 -0.96
CA GLN A 223 -3.65 12.21 -2.33
C GLN A 223 -2.47 13.12 -2.71
N HIS A 224 -2.17 13.20 -4.00
CA HIS A 224 -1.21 14.17 -4.55
C HIS A 224 -1.91 15.32 -5.25
N ASN A 225 -1.14 16.33 -5.64
CA ASN A 225 -1.58 17.42 -6.50
C ASN A 225 -2.79 18.22 -5.95
N GLN A 226 -2.88 18.35 -4.63
CA GLN A 226 -3.94 19.13 -3.97
C GLN A 226 -3.60 20.63 -3.94
N PHE A 227 -2.35 20.98 -4.24
CA PHE A 227 -1.80 22.34 -4.20
C PHE A 227 -1.04 22.68 -5.50
N ASN A 228 -1.54 22.20 -6.65
CA ASN A 228 -1.02 22.53 -7.98
C ASN A 228 0.43 22.08 -8.23
N GLU A 229 0.91 21.03 -7.54
CA GLU A 229 2.29 20.56 -7.64
C GLU A 229 2.68 20.06 -9.04
N PHE A 230 1.69 19.70 -9.87
CA PHE A 230 1.87 19.14 -11.21
C PHE A 230 1.62 20.14 -12.33
N ASP A 231 1.33 21.42 -12.03
CA ASP A 231 1.10 22.43 -13.06
C ASP A 231 2.36 22.68 -13.90
N ASN A 232 3.55 22.57 -13.29
CA ASN A 232 4.82 22.55 -14.01
C ASN A 232 5.10 21.16 -14.60
N GLN A 233 4.84 20.99 -15.90
CA GLN A 233 5.02 19.74 -16.63
C GLN A 233 6.49 19.26 -16.68
N ASP A 234 7.47 20.16 -16.63
CA ASP A 234 8.89 19.79 -16.58
C ASP A 234 9.26 19.15 -15.25
N ALA A 235 8.46 19.41 -14.21
CA ALA A 235 8.70 18.95 -12.85
C ALA A 235 7.86 17.74 -12.41
N VAL A 236 6.84 17.38 -13.18
CA VAL A 236 5.84 16.36 -12.80
C VAL A 236 6.45 15.01 -12.44
N ARG A 237 7.57 14.61 -13.07
CA ARG A 237 8.20 13.30 -12.83
C ARG A 237 8.76 13.15 -11.41
N TYR A 238 9.36 14.20 -10.86
CA TYR A 238 9.87 14.17 -9.49
C TYR A 238 8.84 14.71 -8.50
N ASN A 239 8.07 15.74 -8.85
CA ASN A 239 7.01 16.24 -7.97
C ASN A 239 5.89 15.21 -7.78
N GLY A 240 5.59 14.34 -8.76
CA GLY A 240 4.68 13.21 -8.62
C GLY A 240 5.26 11.95 -8.00
N ASN A 241 6.54 11.98 -7.61
CA ASN A 241 7.21 10.91 -6.87
C ASN A 241 7.38 11.30 -5.40
N SER A 242 7.55 10.30 -4.53
CA SER A 242 7.75 10.44 -3.09
C SER A 242 6.47 10.82 -2.35
N TRP A 243 5.40 10.07 -2.62
CA TRP A 243 4.12 10.16 -1.92
C TRP A 243 3.69 8.79 -1.38
N GLU A 244 4.67 7.96 -1.01
CA GLU A 244 4.39 6.63 -0.47
C GLU A 244 3.65 6.75 0.88
N ALA A 245 2.82 5.78 1.23
CA ALA A 245 2.36 5.65 2.61
C ALA A 245 3.51 5.15 3.50
N ILE A 246 4.29 4.19 3.00
CA ILE A 246 5.44 3.65 3.70
C ILE A 246 6.61 3.50 2.73
N ARG A 247 7.78 4.01 3.12
CA ARG A 247 9.06 3.71 2.46
C ARG A 247 10.00 3.01 3.45
N LEU A 248 10.35 1.74 3.16
CA LEU A 248 11.24 0.93 3.99
C LEU A 248 12.69 0.98 3.50
N GLY A 249 13.49 1.90 4.01
CA GLY A 249 14.86 2.13 3.57
C GLY A 249 14.96 3.08 2.38
N ASP A 250 16.14 3.18 1.79
CA ASP A 250 16.41 3.97 0.60
C ASP A 250 17.42 3.25 -0.30
N SER A 251 17.71 3.82 -1.48
CA SER A 251 18.65 3.20 -2.40
C SER A 251 20.06 3.01 -1.82
N LYS A 252 20.49 3.79 -0.82
CA LYS A 252 21.84 3.64 -0.24
C LYS A 252 21.90 2.47 0.74
N SER A 253 20.77 2.19 1.39
CA SER A 253 20.63 1.17 2.41
C SER A 253 19.98 -0.12 1.90
N SER A 254 19.55 -0.16 0.64
CA SER A 254 18.79 -1.27 0.08
C SER A 254 19.53 -2.60 0.01
N ILE A 255 20.86 -2.57 0.04
CA ILE A 255 21.71 -3.77 0.08
C ILE A 255 21.73 -4.44 1.46
N TYR A 256 21.17 -3.79 2.48
CA TYR A 256 21.10 -4.32 3.84
C TYR A 256 19.67 -4.75 4.18
N ASP A 257 19.58 -5.74 5.06
CA ASP A 257 18.32 -6.16 5.62
C ASP A 257 17.75 -5.08 6.56
N SER A 258 16.43 -4.95 6.54
CA SER A 258 15.67 -4.21 7.57
C SER A 258 14.85 -5.18 8.43
N LYS A 259 14.37 -6.30 7.88
CA LYS A 259 13.51 -7.28 8.59
C LYS A 259 12.32 -6.63 9.30
N THR A 260 11.79 -5.57 8.71
CA THR A 260 10.60 -4.88 9.21
C THR A 260 9.35 -5.69 8.86
N LEU A 261 8.41 -5.76 9.81
CA LEU A 261 7.11 -6.39 9.65
C LEU A 261 6.02 -5.33 9.41
N ILE A 262 5.31 -5.45 8.28
CA ILE A 262 4.09 -4.67 7.96
C ILE A 262 2.91 -5.64 7.96
N GLU A 263 2.10 -5.62 9.02
CA GLU A 263 1.07 -6.63 9.25
C GLU A 263 -0.32 -6.06 9.57
N GLY A 264 -1.36 -6.58 8.93
CA GLY A 264 -2.73 -6.31 9.38
C GLY A 264 -3.14 -4.84 9.31
N ASN A 265 -2.58 -4.06 8.37
CA ASN A 265 -2.94 -2.67 8.16
C ASN A 265 -4.04 -2.55 7.09
N LEU A 266 -4.84 -1.49 7.17
CA LEU A 266 -5.80 -1.11 6.14
C LEU A 266 -5.27 0.13 5.39
N PHE A 267 -5.18 0.03 4.07
CA PHE A 267 -4.92 1.15 3.17
C PHE A 267 -6.17 1.41 2.33
N LEU A 268 -6.79 2.56 2.53
CA LEU A 268 -8.08 2.90 1.94
C LEU A 268 -7.98 4.25 1.22
N LYS A 269 -8.25 4.26 -0.10
CA LYS A 269 -8.17 5.48 -0.93
C LYS A 269 -6.84 6.22 -0.80
N CYS A 270 -5.73 5.49 -0.70
CA CYS A 270 -4.39 6.05 -0.74
C CYS A 270 -3.90 6.11 -2.20
N ASP A 271 -3.92 7.31 -2.76
CA ASP A 271 -3.65 7.63 -4.16
C ASP A 271 -2.42 8.55 -4.31
N GLY A 272 -1.48 8.48 -3.37
CA GLY A 272 -0.32 9.37 -3.33
C GLY A 272 0.55 9.28 -4.58
N GLU A 273 0.92 8.08 -5.01
CA GLU A 273 1.74 7.88 -6.22
C GLU A 273 1.63 6.45 -6.77
N THR A 274 2.63 5.95 -7.52
CA THR A 274 2.59 4.57 -8.01
C THR A 274 2.96 3.57 -6.91
N GLU A 275 3.88 3.92 -6.02
CA GLU A 275 4.33 3.10 -4.91
C GLU A 275 3.56 3.47 -3.63
N LEU A 276 2.61 2.62 -3.20
CA LEU A 276 1.91 2.80 -1.92
C LEU A 276 2.82 2.41 -0.75
N VAL A 277 3.35 1.19 -0.82
CA VAL A 277 4.37 0.69 0.10
C VAL A 277 5.60 0.38 -0.75
N SER A 278 6.68 1.11 -0.54
CA SER A 278 7.92 0.96 -1.29
C SER A 278 9.00 0.31 -0.41
N LEU A 279 9.25 -0.97 -0.66
CA LEU A 279 10.32 -1.74 -0.03
C LEU A 279 11.64 -1.37 -0.72
N LYS A 280 12.57 -0.79 0.04
CA LYS A 280 13.91 -0.37 -0.41
C LYS A 280 14.99 -0.90 0.54
N SER A 281 14.82 -2.14 1.01
CA SER A 281 15.69 -2.89 1.93
C SER A 281 15.37 -4.38 1.86
N GLY A 282 16.24 -5.22 2.42
CA GLY A 282 16.10 -6.67 2.38
C GLY A 282 15.33 -7.29 3.55
N GLY A 283 14.83 -8.51 3.33
CA GLY A 283 14.31 -9.39 4.39
C GLY A 283 13.01 -8.94 5.05
N ASN A 284 12.27 -7.99 4.47
CA ASN A 284 11.04 -7.48 5.05
C ASN A 284 9.87 -8.46 4.83
N THR A 285 8.87 -8.36 5.69
CA THR A 285 7.61 -9.12 5.55
C THR A 285 6.44 -8.15 5.51
N LEU A 286 5.65 -8.20 4.44
CA LEU A 286 4.39 -7.48 4.30
C LEU A 286 3.27 -8.51 4.18
N ARG A 287 2.46 -8.65 5.24
CA ARG A 287 1.45 -9.70 5.30
C ARG A 287 0.09 -9.34 5.87
N GLY A 288 -0.95 -9.99 5.37
CA GLY A 288 -2.30 -9.86 5.95
C GLY A 288 -2.87 -8.44 5.90
N ASN A 289 -2.39 -7.58 5.00
CA ASN A 289 -2.88 -6.21 4.86
C ASN A 289 -4.05 -6.17 3.86
N THR A 290 -4.95 -5.20 4.04
CA THR A 290 -6.06 -4.95 3.13
C THR A 290 -5.88 -3.62 2.42
N PHE A 291 -6.03 -3.62 1.10
CA PHE A 291 -5.87 -2.47 0.22
C PHE A 291 -7.17 -2.26 -0.56
N ILE A 292 -7.89 -1.18 -0.30
CA ILE A 292 -9.18 -0.90 -0.93
C ILE A 292 -9.11 0.42 -1.69
N GLU A 293 -9.37 0.35 -2.99
CA GLU A 293 -9.49 1.51 -3.87
C GLU A 293 -8.27 2.44 -3.81
N ASN A 294 -7.06 1.86 -3.86
CA ASN A 294 -5.81 2.62 -3.93
C ASN A 294 -5.37 2.76 -5.39
N ALA A 295 -5.11 3.97 -5.87
CA ALA A 295 -4.51 4.26 -7.18
C ALA A 295 -2.97 4.03 -7.19
N SER A 296 -2.52 3.01 -6.47
CA SER A 296 -1.12 2.76 -6.10
C SER A 296 -0.87 1.25 -5.98
N MET A 297 0.37 0.83 -5.75
CA MET A 297 0.80 -0.58 -5.72
C MET A 297 1.74 -0.87 -4.56
N ILE A 298 1.79 -2.13 -4.13
CA ILE A 298 2.92 -2.64 -3.35
C ILE A 298 4.13 -2.71 -4.31
N SER A 299 5.24 -2.07 -3.94
CA SER A 299 6.43 -1.96 -4.77
C SER A 299 7.65 -2.53 -4.05
N MET A 300 8.10 -3.69 -4.51
CA MET A 300 9.39 -4.27 -4.10
C MET A 300 10.46 -3.59 -4.95
N ARG A 301 10.84 -2.38 -4.54
CA ARG A 301 11.54 -1.41 -5.40
C ARG A 301 13.05 -1.61 -5.40
N HIS A 302 13.62 -1.94 -4.25
CA HIS A 302 15.02 -2.32 -4.07
C HIS A 302 15.17 -3.25 -2.86
N GLY A 303 16.26 -4.00 -2.83
CA GLY A 303 16.59 -4.90 -1.71
C GLY A 303 15.97 -6.27 -1.89
N LYS A 304 16.60 -7.29 -1.30
CA LYS A 304 16.41 -8.70 -1.64
C LYS A 304 15.57 -9.46 -0.61
N ASN A 305 15.06 -10.63 -0.99
CA ASN A 305 14.47 -11.60 -0.05
C ASN A 305 13.29 -11.05 0.77
N ASN A 306 12.46 -10.19 0.16
CA ASN A 306 11.24 -9.68 0.78
C ASN A 306 10.09 -10.66 0.57
N ILE A 307 9.18 -10.76 1.54
CA ILE A 307 7.98 -11.61 1.51
C ILE A 307 6.75 -10.72 1.45
N VAL A 308 5.89 -10.96 0.46
CA VAL A 308 4.58 -10.31 0.30
C VAL A 308 3.51 -11.41 0.28
N GLU A 309 2.80 -11.57 1.39
CA GLU A 309 1.89 -12.72 1.57
C GLU A 309 0.53 -12.38 2.19
N ASP A 310 -0.48 -13.18 1.90
CA ASP A 310 -1.80 -13.12 2.55
C ASP A 310 -2.51 -11.75 2.44
N ASN A 311 -2.15 -10.90 1.47
CA ASN A 311 -2.74 -9.58 1.32
C ASN A 311 -4.01 -9.64 0.46
N VAL A 312 -4.96 -8.77 0.78
CA VAL A 312 -6.21 -8.58 0.01
C VAL A 312 -6.16 -7.22 -0.67
N ILE A 313 -6.21 -7.19 -2.00
CA ILE A 313 -6.16 -5.98 -2.82
C ILE A 313 -7.44 -5.88 -3.65
N LEU A 314 -8.32 -4.95 -3.26
CA LEU A 314 -9.62 -4.70 -3.88
C LEU A 314 -9.58 -3.37 -4.63
N GLY A 315 -9.36 -3.42 -5.94
CA GLY A 315 -9.34 -2.25 -6.79
C GLY A 315 -10.73 -1.67 -7.06
N ASN A 316 -11.79 -2.49 -6.94
CA ASN A 316 -13.19 -2.13 -7.17
C ASN A 316 -13.48 -1.41 -8.50
N GLY A 317 -12.59 -1.51 -9.49
CA GLY A 317 -12.72 -0.80 -10.75
C GLY A 317 -12.13 0.62 -10.75
N LYS A 318 -11.51 1.08 -9.67
CA LYS A 318 -10.89 2.41 -9.59
C LYS A 318 -9.78 2.55 -10.62
N ARG A 319 -9.82 3.64 -11.40
CA ARG A 319 -8.77 3.96 -12.38
C ARG A 319 -7.40 4.06 -11.71
N MET A 320 -6.36 3.62 -12.40
CA MET A 320 -4.97 3.60 -11.90
C MET A 320 -4.71 2.68 -10.70
N SER A 321 -5.70 1.95 -10.17
CA SER A 321 -5.42 0.96 -9.11
C SER A 321 -4.48 -0.14 -9.59
N GLY A 322 -3.73 -0.75 -8.68
CA GLY A 322 -2.82 -1.86 -9.01
C GLY A 322 -2.60 -2.78 -7.82
N GLY A 323 -2.01 -3.94 -8.08
CA GLY A 323 -1.63 -4.89 -7.03
C GLY A 323 -0.16 -4.75 -6.66
N ILE A 324 0.64 -5.73 -7.08
CA ILE A 324 2.04 -5.90 -6.68
C ILE A 324 2.94 -5.68 -7.89
N ARG A 325 4.02 -4.93 -7.71
CA ARG A 325 5.11 -4.80 -8.69
C ARG A 325 6.44 -5.09 -8.01
N PHE A 326 7.38 -5.67 -8.73
CA PHE A 326 8.66 -6.03 -8.14
C PHE A 326 9.85 -5.85 -9.10
N TYR A 327 10.99 -5.58 -8.48
CA TYR A 327 12.35 -5.58 -9.01
C TYR A 327 13.18 -6.53 -8.13
N ASP A 328 14.48 -6.65 -8.40
CA ASP A 328 15.44 -7.27 -7.48
C ASP A 328 15.18 -8.77 -7.18
N GLU A 329 15.93 -9.33 -6.24
CA GLU A 329 16.14 -10.78 -6.14
C GLU A 329 15.43 -11.47 -4.95
N GLY A 330 15.08 -12.74 -5.14
CA GLY A 330 14.82 -13.70 -4.06
C GLY A 330 13.47 -13.54 -3.36
N HIS A 331 12.55 -12.81 -3.98
CA HIS A 331 11.26 -12.46 -3.40
C HIS A 331 10.32 -13.66 -3.35
N ILE A 332 9.43 -13.65 -2.34
CA ILE A 332 8.31 -14.59 -2.24
C ILE A 332 7.02 -13.78 -2.27
N ILE A 333 6.19 -14.02 -3.29
CA ILE A 333 4.88 -13.39 -3.46
C ILE A 333 3.84 -14.51 -3.41
N ARG A 334 3.16 -14.67 -2.27
CA ARG A 334 2.28 -15.83 -2.08
C ARG A 334 0.93 -15.56 -1.46
N ASN A 335 -0.06 -16.35 -1.84
CA ASN A 335 -1.40 -16.32 -1.23
C ASN A 335 -2.04 -14.92 -1.19
N ASN A 336 -1.73 -14.05 -2.15
CA ASN A 336 -2.35 -12.73 -2.25
C ASN A 336 -3.62 -12.81 -3.13
N TYR A 337 -4.68 -12.11 -2.71
CA TYR A 337 -5.92 -11.97 -3.48
C TYR A 337 -5.99 -10.56 -4.08
N ILE A 338 -6.13 -10.46 -5.39
CA ILE A 338 -6.15 -9.20 -6.13
C ILE A 338 -7.38 -9.18 -7.04
N GLU A 339 -8.30 -8.24 -6.83
CA GLU A 339 -9.55 -8.17 -7.60
C GLU A 339 -9.75 -6.77 -8.20
N ARG A 340 -10.08 -6.75 -9.49
CA ARG A 340 -10.57 -5.56 -10.21
C ARG A 340 -9.67 -4.33 -10.08
N VAL A 341 -8.36 -4.51 -10.20
CA VAL A 341 -7.44 -3.37 -10.36
C VAL A 341 -7.39 -2.93 -11.83
N MET A 342 -7.48 -1.62 -12.08
CA MET A 342 -7.72 -1.06 -13.42
C MET A 342 -6.58 -0.19 -13.97
N GLY A 343 -5.44 -0.17 -13.30
CA GLY A 343 -4.22 0.42 -13.82
C GLY A 343 -3.73 -0.31 -15.06
N THR A 344 -3.20 0.47 -16.00
CA THR A 344 -2.62 0.00 -17.26
C THR A 344 -1.23 0.57 -17.46
N GLY A 345 -0.58 0.18 -18.55
CA GLY A 345 0.74 0.63 -18.95
C GLY A 345 1.73 -0.51 -18.77
N ASN A 346 3.00 -0.16 -18.52
CA ASN A 346 4.08 -1.12 -18.38
C ASN A 346 4.59 -1.25 -16.93
N VAL A 347 3.85 -0.75 -15.95
CA VAL A 347 4.19 -0.87 -14.52
C VAL A 347 3.01 -1.21 -13.62
N ARG A 348 1.77 -1.21 -14.14
CA ARG A 348 0.55 -1.45 -13.36
C ARG A 348 -0.18 -2.66 -13.91
N GLY A 349 -0.61 -3.51 -12.99
CA GLY A 349 -1.42 -4.72 -13.21
C GLY A 349 -1.80 -5.30 -11.86
N GLY A 350 -2.41 -6.47 -11.84
CA GLY A 350 -2.56 -7.25 -10.61
C GLY A 350 -1.20 -7.65 -10.07
N LEU A 351 -0.40 -8.31 -10.90
CA LEU A 351 1.00 -8.65 -10.65
C LEU A 351 1.85 -8.16 -11.83
N ALA A 352 2.78 -7.24 -11.58
CA ALA A 352 3.66 -6.66 -12.60
C ALA A 352 5.13 -7.05 -12.38
N VAL A 353 5.63 -7.91 -13.25
CA VAL A 353 7.05 -8.26 -13.38
C VAL A 353 7.73 -7.10 -14.12
N ASN A 354 8.52 -6.27 -13.43
CA ASN A 354 9.19 -5.16 -14.11
C ASN A 354 10.41 -5.64 -14.90
N THR A 355 10.81 -4.90 -15.93
CA THR A 355 12.15 -5.01 -16.52
C THR A 355 13.19 -4.34 -15.61
N GLY A 356 14.46 -4.73 -15.71
CA GLY A 356 15.58 -4.01 -15.09
C GLY A 356 16.64 -3.58 -16.11
N ILE A 357 17.80 -3.17 -15.59
CA ILE A 357 18.97 -2.75 -16.40
C ILE A 357 20.23 -3.57 -16.08
N THR A 358 20.08 -4.66 -15.32
CA THR A 358 21.16 -5.56 -14.92
C THR A 358 21.04 -6.92 -15.61
N ASP A 359 22.12 -7.38 -16.22
CA ASP A 359 22.22 -8.73 -16.80
C ASP A 359 22.47 -9.78 -15.71
N VAL A 360 21.41 -10.17 -15.01
CA VAL A 360 21.49 -11.08 -13.85
C VAL A 360 21.92 -12.50 -14.26
N VAL A 361 21.73 -12.89 -15.52
CA VAL A 361 22.22 -14.18 -16.06
C VAL A 361 23.76 -14.23 -16.02
N ASN A 362 24.39 -13.09 -16.29
CA ASN A 362 25.85 -12.92 -16.26
C ASN A 362 26.37 -12.39 -14.91
N GLY A 363 25.55 -12.45 -13.86
CA GLY A 363 25.95 -12.08 -12.49
C GLY A 363 26.00 -10.58 -12.22
N GLU A 364 25.40 -9.75 -13.09
CA GLU A 364 25.40 -8.30 -12.88
C GLU A 364 24.45 -7.88 -11.75
N ALA A 365 24.91 -6.92 -10.93
CA ALA A 365 24.13 -6.27 -9.89
C ALA A 365 24.29 -4.75 -9.95
N LEU A 366 23.37 -4.02 -9.32
CA LEU A 366 23.55 -2.59 -9.13
C LEU A 366 24.72 -2.31 -8.18
N SER A 367 25.53 -1.31 -8.51
CA SER A 367 26.63 -0.82 -7.68
C SER A 367 26.86 0.66 -7.89
N ASN A 368 27.16 1.40 -6.81
CA ASN A 368 27.53 2.81 -6.92
C ASN A 368 28.87 3.04 -7.64
N ASP A 369 29.65 1.98 -7.85
CA ASP A 369 30.92 2.02 -8.58
C ASP A 369 30.73 1.93 -10.10
N VAL A 370 29.52 1.58 -10.57
CA VAL A 370 29.20 1.42 -11.98
C VAL A 370 28.27 2.54 -12.43
N LYS A 371 28.81 3.47 -13.24
CA LYS A 371 28.05 4.61 -13.77
C LYS A 371 26.83 4.15 -14.56
N GLY A 372 25.66 4.70 -14.24
CA GLY A 372 24.40 4.35 -14.87
C GLY A 372 23.72 3.09 -14.29
N LYS A 373 24.40 2.36 -13.40
CA LYS A 373 23.87 1.18 -12.68
C LYS A 373 24.02 1.33 -11.16
N GLU A 374 23.91 2.57 -10.68
CA GLU A 374 23.95 2.89 -9.25
C GLU A 374 22.77 2.25 -8.49
N LEU A 375 22.86 2.17 -7.16
CA LEU A 375 21.85 1.48 -6.34
C LEU A 375 20.43 2.08 -6.45
N ASN A 376 20.29 3.31 -6.95
CA ASN A 376 18.98 3.94 -7.18
C ASN A 376 18.33 3.58 -8.52
N LYS A 377 18.96 2.73 -9.35
CA LYS A 377 18.43 2.30 -10.65
C LYS A 377 17.52 1.08 -10.51
N GLN A 378 17.34 0.32 -11.59
CA GLN A 378 16.34 -0.74 -11.69
C GLN A 378 17.02 -2.10 -11.77
N ALA A 379 17.08 -2.84 -10.65
CA ALA A 379 17.59 -4.20 -10.63
C ALA A 379 16.59 -5.13 -11.30
N THR A 380 17.04 -5.94 -12.24
CA THR A 380 16.21 -6.93 -12.93
C THR A 380 15.67 -7.96 -11.94
N PRO A 381 14.37 -8.31 -11.96
CA PRO A 381 13.85 -9.37 -11.10
C PRO A 381 14.57 -10.69 -11.32
N TYR A 382 14.96 -11.36 -10.23
CA TYR A 382 15.75 -12.60 -10.30
C TYR A 382 15.35 -13.58 -9.20
N LYS A 383 15.13 -14.86 -9.53
CA LYS A 383 14.83 -15.92 -8.54
C LYS A 383 13.64 -15.59 -7.64
N VAL A 384 12.53 -15.16 -8.24
CA VAL A 384 11.31 -14.80 -7.49
C VAL A 384 10.30 -15.93 -7.56
N THR A 385 9.76 -16.32 -6.41
CA THR A 385 8.68 -17.31 -6.29
C THR A 385 7.34 -16.60 -6.19
N ILE A 386 6.40 -16.98 -7.05
CA ILE A 386 5.05 -16.43 -7.17
C ILE A 386 4.10 -17.61 -7.06
N GLU A 387 3.48 -17.79 -5.89
CA GLU A 387 2.69 -19.00 -5.63
C GLU A 387 1.33 -18.76 -4.98
N ASN A 388 0.33 -19.56 -5.33
CA ASN A 388 -0.99 -19.54 -4.70
C ASN A 388 -1.69 -18.16 -4.73
N ASN A 389 -1.39 -17.27 -5.67
CA ASN A 389 -2.07 -15.97 -5.76
C ASN A 389 -3.38 -16.10 -6.56
N SER A 390 -4.42 -15.34 -6.20
CA SER A 390 -5.66 -15.20 -6.99
C SER A 390 -5.73 -13.79 -7.57
N ILE A 391 -5.81 -13.67 -8.89
CA ILE A 391 -5.94 -12.39 -9.60
C ILE A 391 -7.20 -12.44 -10.46
N ILE A 392 -8.19 -11.62 -10.11
CA ILE A 392 -9.56 -11.71 -10.63
C ILE A 392 -9.94 -10.41 -11.31
N ASP A 393 -10.35 -10.49 -12.59
CA ASP A 393 -10.93 -9.42 -13.39
C ASP A 393 -10.20 -8.07 -13.31
N SER A 394 -8.87 -8.12 -13.26
CA SER A 394 -8.03 -6.93 -13.34
C SER A 394 -7.73 -6.61 -14.81
N ARG A 395 -7.51 -5.32 -15.11
CA ARG A 395 -7.30 -4.88 -16.49
C ARG A 395 -6.14 -5.63 -17.16
N GLN A 396 -5.10 -5.91 -16.39
CA GLN A 396 -4.00 -6.79 -16.71
C GLN A 396 -3.75 -7.62 -15.44
N ASN A 397 -4.20 -8.87 -15.38
CA ASN A 397 -4.01 -9.70 -14.20
C ASN A 397 -2.51 -9.90 -13.94
N ILE A 398 -1.81 -10.54 -14.87
CA ILE A 398 -0.36 -10.69 -14.85
C ILE A 398 0.23 -9.88 -16.01
N LEU A 399 1.21 -9.04 -15.70
CA LEU A 399 1.94 -8.20 -16.66
C LEU A 399 3.42 -8.59 -16.66
N TYR A 400 3.91 -9.04 -17.81
CA TYR A 400 5.34 -9.08 -18.11
C TYR A 400 5.70 -7.74 -18.76
N SER A 401 6.29 -6.85 -17.96
CA SER A 401 6.59 -5.48 -18.38
C SER A 401 7.57 -5.43 -19.55
N ASP A 402 7.41 -4.43 -20.40
CA ASP A 402 8.35 -4.06 -21.46
C ASP A 402 8.95 -2.66 -21.24
N LYS A 403 8.91 -2.18 -19.99
CA LYS A 403 9.26 -0.81 -19.66
C LYS A 403 10.70 -0.47 -20.07
N THR A 404 10.84 0.56 -20.89
CA THR A 404 12.12 1.25 -21.04
C THR A 404 12.34 2.22 -19.87
N HIS A 405 13.51 2.17 -19.25
CA HIS A 405 13.87 3.04 -18.14
C HIS A 405 14.48 4.36 -18.60
N ARG A 406 14.46 5.36 -17.72
CA ARG A 406 15.18 6.63 -17.91
C ARG A 406 16.39 6.68 -17.01
N VAL A 407 17.38 7.48 -17.38
CA VAL A 407 18.62 7.64 -16.61
C VAL A 407 18.33 8.05 -15.18
N SER A 408 17.43 9.01 -14.93
CA SER A 408 16.99 9.34 -13.56
C SER A 408 15.61 10.00 -13.53
N LEU A 409 15.17 10.46 -12.36
CA LEU A 409 13.99 11.33 -12.25
C LEU A 409 14.22 12.73 -12.85
N TYR A 410 15.48 13.16 -12.97
CA TYR A 410 15.86 14.49 -13.48
C TYR A 410 16.45 14.46 -14.90
N ASP A 411 16.72 13.26 -15.42
CA ASP A 411 17.24 13.04 -16.76
C ASP A 411 16.27 12.15 -17.53
N ASN A 412 15.72 12.71 -18.62
CA ASN A 412 14.72 12.08 -19.46
C ASN A 412 15.31 11.20 -20.56
N ALA A 413 16.63 11.07 -20.68
CA ALA A 413 17.26 10.12 -21.60
C ALA A 413 16.86 8.68 -21.25
N LYS A 414 16.62 7.86 -22.28
CA LYS A 414 16.30 6.44 -22.13
C LYS A 414 17.57 5.64 -21.92
N VAL A 415 17.49 4.61 -21.07
CA VAL A 415 18.52 3.57 -21.01
C VAL A 415 18.42 2.73 -22.28
N THR A 416 19.56 2.33 -22.84
CA THR A 416 19.65 1.64 -24.14
C THR A 416 19.25 0.17 -24.08
N THR A 417 19.45 -0.47 -22.92
CA THR A 417 19.25 -1.91 -22.73
C THR A 417 18.36 -2.15 -21.53
N VAL A 418 17.40 -3.07 -21.67
CA VAL A 418 16.56 -3.56 -20.58
C VAL A 418 16.61 -5.08 -20.57
N PHE A 419 16.44 -5.65 -19.38
CA PHE A 419 16.41 -7.09 -19.16
C PHE A 419 15.07 -7.48 -18.55
N ALA A 420 14.52 -8.60 -19.01
CA ALA A 420 13.30 -9.18 -18.46
C ALA A 420 13.59 -9.93 -17.16
N GLY A 421 12.54 -10.26 -16.40
CA GLY A 421 12.70 -11.10 -15.22
C GLY A 421 13.27 -12.48 -15.56
N THR A 422 14.15 -12.97 -14.70
CA THR A 422 14.92 -14.22 -14.90
C THR A 422 14.70 -15.20 -13.76
N ASP A 423 14.61 -16.49 -14.08
CA ASP A 423 14.42 -17.59 -13.12
C ASP A 423 13.21 -17.35 -12.19
N LEU A 424 12.06 -16.99 -12.79
CA LEU A 424 10.82 -16.77 -12.05
C LEU A 424 10.05 -18.09 -11.94
N THR A 425 9.59 -18.44 -10.73
CA THR A 425 8.77 -19.63 -10.49
C THR A 425 7.32 -19.22 -10.23
N PHE A 426 6.42 -19.63 -11.13
CA PHE A 426 4.98 -19.53 -10.95
C PHE A 426 4.44 -20.90 -10.52
N LYS A 427 3.62 -20.92 -9.48
CA LYS A 427 3.06 -22.16 -8.95
C LYS A 427 1.67 -21.97 -8.38
N ASN A 428 0.70 -22.80 -8.75
CA ASN A 428 -0.64 -22.82 -8.16
C ASN A 428 -1.37 -21.46 -8.22
N ASN A 429 -1.03 -20.54 -9.14
CA ASN A 429 -1.73 -19.25 -9.21
C ASN A 429 -3.03 -19.38 -10.01
N LEU A 430 -4.00 -18.52 -9.70
CA LEU A 430 -5.23 -18.34 -10.45
C LEU A 430 -5.21 -16.97 -11.13
N SER A 431 -5.28 -16.94 -12.46
CA SER A 431 -5.53 -15.73 -13.23
C SER A 431 -6.87 -15.84 -13.97
N TYR A 432 -7.89 -15.16 -13.44
CA TYR A 432 -9.24 -15.19 -13.97
C TYR A 432 -9.61 -13.84 -14.57
N ALA A 433 -9.86 -13.77 -15.87
CA ALA A 433 -10.18 -12.55 -16.61
C ALA A 433 -11.41 -12.78 -17.51
N LYS A 434 -12.60 -12.76 -16.89
CA LYS A 434 -13.89 -12.92 -17.57
C LYS A 434 -14.54 -11.58 -17.92
N ALA A 435 -14.27 -10.55 -17.13
CA ALA A 435 -14.84 -9.23 -17.36
C ALA A 435 -14.38 -8.62 -18.70
N SER A 436 -15.18 -7.68 -19.21
CA SER A 436 -14.85 -7.02 -20.47
C SER A 436 -13.53 -6.26 -20.36
N ARG A 437 -12.68 -6.42 -21.38
CA ARG A 437 -11.38 -5.76 -21.53
C ARG A 437 -10.35 -6.12 -20.44
N THR A 438 -10.54 -7.19 -19.67
CA THR A 438 -9.50 -7.74 -18.78
C THR A 438 -8.63 -8.75 -19.52
N LEU A 439 -7.38 -8.89 -19.09
CA LEU A 439 -6.42 -9.84 -19.66
C LEU A 439 -5.92 -10.77 -18.55
N ALA A 440 -5.94 -12.08 -18.81
CA ALA A 440 -5.39 -13.08 -17.90
C ALA A 440 -3.85 -12.96 -17.84
N LEU A 441 -3.23 -12.65 -18.97
CA LEU A 441 -1.80 -12.43 -19.10
C LEU A 441 -1.53 -11.42 -20.21
N THR A 442 -0.56 -10.55 -20.01
CA THR A 442 -0.06 -9.68 -21.08
C THR A 442 1.42 -9.38 -20.95
N GLY A 443 2.06 -9.07 -22.07
CA GLY A 443 3.45 -8.64 -22.11
C GLY A 443 3.88 -8.27 -23.53
N ASN A 444 5.18 -8.38 -23.79
CA ASN A 444 5.77 -8.08 -25.10
C ASN A 444 7.01 -8.95 -25.35
N GLU A 445 6.82 -10.08 -26.01
CA GLU A 445 7.89 -11.03 -26.34
C GLU A 445 9.00 -10.45 -27.22
N SER A 446 8.71 -9.42 -28.00
CA SER A 446 9.71 -8.80 -28.88
C SER A 446 10.69 -7.90 -28.14
N THR A 447 10.35 -7.46 -26.92
CA THR A 447 11.13 -6.45 -26.18
C THR A 447 11.76 -7.01 -24.92
N ALA A 448 11.02 -7.77 -24.12
CA ALA A 448 11.50 -8.29 -22.84
C ALA A 448 10.86 -9.64 -22.50
N PRO A 449 11.15 -10.70 -23.28
CA PRO A 449 10.69 -12.06 -22.96
C PRO A 449 11.36 -12.53 -21.67
N LEU A 450 10.58 -13.13 -20.74
CA LEU A 450 11.13 -13.69 -19.51
C LEU A 450 12.20 -14.75 -19.82
N VAL A 451 13.20 -14.87 -18.96
CA VAL A 451 14.30 -15.82 -19.10
C VAL A 451 14.12 -16.96 -18.08
N ASN A 452 14.05 -18.20 -18.57
CA ASN A 452 13.83 -19.40 -17.76
C ASN A 452 12.66 -19.33 -16.76
N PRO A 453 11.46 -18.84 -17.15
CA PRO A 453 10.31 -18.95 -16.25
C PRO A 453 9.88 -20.42 -16.11
N THR A 454 9.45 -20.81 -14.91
CA THR A 454 8.80 -22.10 -14.66
C THR A 454 7.35 -21.88 -14.23
N TYR A 455 6.46 -22.78 -14.65
CA TYR A 455 5.05 -22.78 -14.28
C TYR A 455 4.69 -24.17 -13.76
N GLU A 456 3.90 -24.23 -12.69
CA GLU A 456 3.48 -25.49 -12.08
C GLU A 456 2.04 -25.36 -11.58
N ASN A 457 1.10 -26.03 -12.25
CA ASN A 457 -0.31 -26.07 -11.85
C ASN A 457 -0.94 -24.66 -11.74
N ASP A 458 -0.55 -23.73 -12.60
CA ASP A 458 -1.20 -22.43 -12.71
C ASP A 458 -2.49 -22.56 -13.52
N LEU A 459 -3.58 -21.88 -13.12
CA LEU A 459 -4.86 -21.90 -13.85
C LEU A 459 -5.18 -20.53 -14.41
N TYR A 460 -5.17 -20.39 -15.74
CA TYR A 460 -5.51 -19.15 -16.42
C TYR A 460 -6.84 -19.28 -17.18
N PHE A 461 -7.62 -18.20 -17.18
CA PHE A 461 -8.84 -18.08 -17.97
C PHE A 461 -9.01 -16.64 -18.46
N GLY A 462 -9.28 -16.47 -19.75
CA GLY A 462 -9.51 -15.17 -20.38
C GLY A 462 -8.43 -14.80 -21.40
N PRO A 463 -8.55 -13.61 -22.02
CA PRO A 463 -7.68 -13.23 -23.13
C PRO A 463 -6.21 -13.06 -22.70
N VAL A 464 -5.30 -13.42 -23.60
CA VAL A 464 -3.84 -13.21 -23.48
C VAL A 464 -3.40 -12.28 -24.61
N ALA A 465 -2.47 -11.36 -24.35
CA ALA A 465 -2.02 -10.40 -25.36
C ALA A 465 -0.52 -10.09 -25.30
N GLY A 466 0.14 -10.13 -26.46
CA GLY A 466 1.56 -9.75 -26.65
C GLY A 466 2.58 -10.79 -26.17
N VAL A 467 2.09 -11.93 -25.68
CA VAL A 467 2.86 -13.12 -25.31
C VAL A 467 2.05 -14.37 -25.70
N GLU A 468 2.72 -15.48 -25.96
CA GLU A 468 2.10 -16.80 -25.98
C GLU A 468 1.78 -17.25 -24.56
N LEU A 469 0.71 -18.03 -24.41
CA LEU A 469 0.43 -18.68 -23.14
C LEU A 469 1.53 -19.72 -22.87
N PRO A 470 2.15 -19.74 -21.67
CA PRO A 470 3.16 -20.74 -21.35
C PRO A 470 2.46 -22.08 -21.06
N TRP A 471 2.18 -22.87 -22.10
CA TRP A 471 1.36 -24.07 -21.99
C TRP A 471 1.92 -25.14 -21.04
N ASP A 472 3.24 -25.24 -20.93
CA ASP A 472 3.87 -26.15 -19.97
C ASP A 472 3.63 -25.65 -18.54
N GLY A 473 2.95 -26.44 -17.73
CA GLY A 473 2.57 -26.09 -16.35
C GLY A 473 1.32 -25.22 -16.20
N VAL A 474 0.71 -24.71 -17.27
CA VAL A 474 -0.55 -23.92 -17.22
C VAL A 474 -1.77 -24.70 -17.69
N ILE A 475 -2.80 -24.71 -16.84
CA ILE A 475 -4.14 -25.20 -17.12
C ILE A 475 -4.99 -24.04 -17.63
N TYR A 476 -5.45 -24.10 -18.89
CA TYR A 476 -6.35 -23.09 -19.45
C TYR A 476 -7.81 -23.56 -19.48
N ARG A 477 -8.66 -23.08 -18.57
CA ARG A 477 -10.11 -23.39 -18.52
C ARG A 477 -10.89 -22.42 -17.63
N ASP A 478 -12.20 -22.31 -17.81
CA ASP A 478 -13.09 -21.55 -16.89
C ASP A 478 -13.22 -22.29 -15.54
N PRO A 479 -12.71 -21.76 -14.41
CA PRO A 479 -12.87 -22.36 -13.09
C PRO A 479 -14.26 -22.11 -12.49
N LYS A 480 -14.68 -22.94 -11.54
CA LYS A 480 -15.88 -22.70 -10.72
C LYS A 480 -15.49 -21.87 -9.51
N LEU A 481 -15.87 -20.59 -9.49
CA LEU A 481 -15.64 -19.70 -8.36
C LEU A 481 -16.87 -19.63 -7.46
N LYS A 482 -16.65 -19.55 -6.14
CA LYS A 482 -17.68 -19.28 -5.14
C LYS A 482 -17.19 -18.14 -4.24
N ARG A 483 -18.08 -17.22 -3.87
CA ARG A 483 -17.76 -16.20 -2.87
C ARG A 483 -17.77 -16.86 -1.47
N SER A 484 -16.65 -16.80 -0.78
CA SER A 484 -16.49 -17.32 0.59
C SER A 484 -17.05 -16.33 1.62
N GLU A 485 -17.15 -16.74 2.89
CA GLU A 485 -17.73 -15.92 3.96
C GLU A 485 -16.97 -14.61 4.21
N ASN A 486 -15.65 -14.61 3.93
CA ASN A 486 -14.80 -13.43 3.93
C ASN A 486 -15.08 -12.45 2.78
N GLY A 487 -16.04 -12.76 1.90
CA GLY A 487 -16.42 -11.93 0.76
C GLY A 487 -15.52 -12.07 -0.47
N LEU A 488 -14.53 -12.97 -0.48
CA LEU A 488 -13.60 -13.16 -1.61
C LEU A 488 -14.03 -14.30 -2.52
N LEU A 489 -13.67 -14.25 -3.82
CA LEU A 489 -13.95 -15.34 -4.77
C LEU A 489 -12.87 -16.43 -4.70
N GLU A 490 -13.25 -17.63 -4.31
CA GLU A 490 -12.33 -18.77 -4.21
C GLU A 490 -12.71 -19.87 -5.22
N PRO A 491 -11.73 -20.52 -5.86
CA PRO A 491 -12.00 -21.65 -6.74
C PRO A 491 -12.48 -22.86 -5.94
N THR A 492 -13.46 -23.59 -6.46
CA THR A 492 -14.01 -24.81 -5.85
C THR A 492 -13.54 -26.10 -6.53
N ASN A 493 -12.97 -25.98 -7.72
CA ASN A 493 -12.51 -27.10 -8.55
C ASN A 493 -11.04 -26.97 -8.98
N PHE A 494 -10.25 -26.20 -8.25
CA PHE A 494 -8.81 -26.00 -8.47
C PHE A 494 -8.12 -25.83 -7.12
N ASP A 495 -7.07 -26.61 -6.88
CA ASP A 495 -6.30 -26.64 -5.62
C ASP A 495 -5.14 -25.64 -5.62
N GLY A 496 -5.43 -24.44 -6.13
CA GLY A 496 -4.54 -23.28 -6.13
C GLY A 496 -5.34 -22.00 -5.93
N GLY A 497 -4.68 -20.86 -6.12
CA GLY A 497 -5.20 -19.54 -5.80
C GLY A 497 -5.19 -19.23 -4.31
N ALA A 498 -5.47 -17.98 -3.98
CA ALA A 498 -5.43 -17.48 -2.62
C ALA A 498 -6.66 -17.93 -1.82
N ARG A 499 -6.46 -18.27 -0.54
CA ARG A 499 -7.50 -18.80 0.36
C ARG A 499 -7.25 -18.39 1.81
N GLY A 500 -8.31 -18.44 2.62
CA GLY A 500 -8.19 -18.28 4.08
C GLY A 500 -7.84 -16.86 4.53
N LEU A 501 -8.07 -15.87 3.67
CA LEU A 501 -7.71 -14.47 3.94
C LEU A 501 -8.80 -13.76 4.75
N LYS A 502 -8.39 -12.73 5.50
CA LYS A 502 -9.27 -11.78 6.19
C LYS A 502 -9.26 -10.44 5.48
N VAL A 503 -10.43 -9.85 5.28
CA VAL A 503 -10.57 -8.47 4.83
C VAL A 503 -10.74 -7.55 6.03
N LEU A 504 -9.88 -6.54 6.14
CA LEU A 504 -9.88 -5.58 7.25
C LEU A 504 -10.73 -4.36 6.93
N THR A 505 -11.36 -3.82 7.96
CA THR A 505 -12.17 -2.59 7.91
C THR A 505 -11.61 -1.53 8.86
N THR A 506 -12.19 -0.33 8.83
CA THR A 506 -11.88 0.73 9.81
C THR A 506 -12.31 0.34 11.22
N GLN A 507 -13.16 -0.68 11.39
CA GLN A 507 -13.45 -1.28 12.70
C GLN A 507 -12.23 -2.04 13.24
N ASP A 508 -11.55 -2.81 12.40
CA ASP A 508 -10.43 -3.68 12.79
C ASP A 508 -9.11 -2.92 12.99
N THR A 509 -8.98 -1.73 12.40
CA THR A 509 -7.69 -1.03 12.21
C THR A 509 -7.75 0.44 12.61
N GLY A 510 -6.60 1.03 12.91
CA GLY A 510 -6.50 2.43 13.32
C GLY A 510 -6.72 2.63 14.82
N ALA A 511 -6.75 3.90 15.22
CA ALA A 511 -7.01 4.31 16.59
C ALA A 511 -8.40 3.84 17.06
N SER A 512 -8.60 3.77 18.38
CA SER A 512 -9.85 3.35 19.02
C SER A 512 -10.98 4.39 18.94
N TYR A 513 -10.73 5.50 18.26
CA TYR A 513 -11.63 6.64 18.11
C TYR A 513 -11.56 7.20 16.68
N GLN A 514 -12.52 8.04 16.34
CA GLN A 514 -12.58 8.82 15.11
C GLN A 514 -12.44 10.30 15.45
N ILE A 515 -11.84 11.07 14.54
CA ILE A 515 -11.79 12.52 14.65
C ILE A 515 -12.89 13.11 13.77
N LYS A 516 -13.69 14.00 14.35
CA LYS A 516 -14.59 14.87 13.60
C LYS A 516 -14.18 16.30 13.89
N LYS A 517 -13.88 17.04 12.83
CA LYS A 517 -13.56 18.46 12.94
C LYS A 517 -14.83 19.30 12.94
#